data_AF-A0A2E5D2X4-F1
#
_entry.id   AF-A0A2E5D2X4-F1
#
_cell.length_a   1.000
_cell.length_b   1.000
_cell.length_c   1.000
_cell.angle_alpha   90.00
_cell.angle_beta   90.00
_cell.angle_gamma   90.00
#
_symmetry.space_group_name_H-M   'P 1'
#
loop_
_entity.id
_entity.type
_entity.pdbx_description
1 polymer ?
#
loop_
_entity_poly.entity_id
_entity_poly.type
_entity_poly.pdbx_seq_one_letter_code
_entity_poly.pdbx_strand_id
1 'polypeptide(L)'
;MMGVSVPSFGVEREYVDRARLTESEEALVLKMARNRGIEAVAKITTYNMLPTPFRGITVQGRDRIEGREVSHLVLSVSYRKWLEPEAKPAKDDLVIGDFWAGRARVVKKTILRHSNDEFRIATPRGISVEVCESVLANLLDGRFTLGPAVEEKMMREVDWSKPLHFGKREDLVSAGYGHKDKGSGFFDLQIRIRGEALIIEQVFQAIP
;
A
#
# COMPACT_ATOMS: atom_id res chain seq x y z
N MET A 1 -6.90 2.08 32.70
CA MET A 1 -5.65 1.33 32.91
C MET A 1 -5.05 1.08 31.53
N MET A 2 -4.13 1.93 31.08
CA MET A 2 -3.52 1.82 29.74
C MET A 2 -2.41 0.77 29.79
N GLY A 3 -2.60 -0.33 29.06
CA GLY A 3 -1.54 -1.31 28.83
C GLY A 3 -0.55 -0.73 27.82
N VAL A 4 0.55 -0.18 28.31
CA VAL A 4 1.74 0.12 27.51
C VAL A 4 2.40 -1.21 27.19
N SER A 5 2.22 -1.72 25.97
CA SER A 5 2.99 -2.87 25.50
C SER A 5 4.40 -2.40 25.13
N VAL A 6 5.37 -2.85 25.90
CA VAL A 6 6.80 -2.64 25.67
C VAL A 6 7.19 -3.36 24.36
N PRO A 7 7.93 -2.73 23.43
CA PRO A 7 8.22 -3.30 22.12
C PRO A 7 9.25 -4.44 22.25
N SER A 8 8.90 -5.64 21.80
CA SER A 8 9.91 -6.64 21.46
C SER A 8 10.59 -6.19 20.15
N PHE A 9 11.75 -5.55 20.29
CA PHE A 9 12.74 -5.17 19.26
C PHE A 9 12.19 -4.92 17.83
N GLY A 10 11.85 -3.66 17.53
CA GLY A 10 12.03 -3.06 16.19
C GLY A 10 11.20 -3.54 15.00
N VAL A 11 10.17 -4.39 15.20
CA VAL A 11 9.21 -4.79 14.15
C VAL A 11 7.85 -4.15 14.40
N GLU A 12 7.36 -3.36 13.44
CA GLU A 12 6.03 -2.76 13.46
C GLU A 12 4.96 -3.84 13.23
N ARG A 13 3.83 -3.73 13.95
CA ARG A 13 2.72 -4.70 13.86
C ARG A 13 1.43 -3.94 13.61
N GLU A 14 0.76 -4.29 12.51
CA GLU A 14 -0.54 -3.72 12.16
C GLU A 14 -1.54 -4.84 11.91
N TYR A 15 -2.34 -5.16 12.92
CA TYR A 15 -3.30 -6.25 12.83
C TYR A 15 -4.73 -5.74 12.79
N VAL A 16 -5.55 -6.35 11.93
CA VAL A 16 -7.01 -6.19 12.03
C VAL A 16 -7.53 -6.98 13.23
N ASP A 17 -8.58 -6.47 13.89
CA ASP A 17 -9.01 -6.98 15.21
C ASP A 17 -9.33 -8.47 15.25
N ARG A 18 -9.82 -9.04 14.15
CA ARG A 18 -10.17 -10.47 14.02
C ARG A 18 -9.06 -11.34 13.40
N ALA A 19 -7.87 -10.77 13.21
CA ALA A 19 -6.73 -11.47 12.61
C ALA A 19 -5.43 -11.09 13.33
N ARG A 20 -5.41 -11.23 14.65
CA ARG A 20 -4.22 -11.02 15.47
C ARG A 20 -3.47 -12.34 15.61
N LEU A 21 -2.16 -12.31 15.38
CA LEU A 21 -1.29 -13.45 15.59
C LEU A 21 -0.91 -13.54 17.06
N THR A 22 -0.83 -14.76 17.58
CA THR A 22 -0.18 -15.05 18.86
C THR A 22 1.34 -14.95 18.73
N GLU A 23 2.06 -14.81 19.84
CA GLU A 23 3.54 -14.75 19.82
C GLU A 23 4.18 -15.98 19.14
N SER A 24 3.61 -17.18 19.35
CA SER A 24 4.07 -18.40 18.68
C SER A 24 3.83 -18.37 17.17
N GLU A 25 2.70 -17.83 16.72
CA GLU A 25 2.39 -17.70 15.30
C GLU A 25 3.26 -16.62 14.65
N GLU A 26 3.51 -15.50 15.33
CA GLU A 26 4.46 -14.47 14.87
C GLU A 26 5.86 -15.06 14.69
N ALA A 27 6.35 -15.85 15.64
CA ALA A 27 7.67 -16.50 15.54
C ALA A 27 7.76 -17.42 14.31
N LEU A 28 6.69 -18.14 13.98
CA LEU A 28 6.62 -18.96 12.77
C LEU A 28 6.63 -18.11 11.51
N VAL A 29 5.84 -17.03 11.47
CA VAL A 29 5.79 -16.09 10.34
C VAL A 29 7.15 -15.42 10.11
N LEU A 30 7.84 -15.00 11.17
CA LEU A 30 9.20 -14.44 11.09
C LEU A 30 10.22 -15.48 10.62
N LYS A 31 10.10 -16.74 11.07
CA LYS A 31 10.94 -17.85 10.59
C LYS A 31 10.73 -18.09 9.09
N MET A 32 9.48 -18.06 8.63
CA MET A 32 9.17 -18.17 7.19
C MET A 32 9.77 -17.02 6.39
N ALA A 33 9.67 -15.79 6.89
CA ALA A 33 10.25 -14.61 6.25
C ALA A 33 11.75 -14.78 6.03
N ARG A 34 12.50 -15.21 7.05
CA ARG A 34 13.94 -15.50 6.94
C ARG A 34 14.22 -16.61 5.92
N ASN A 35 13.48 -17.71 5.96
CA ASN A 35 13.62 -18.81 4.99
C ASN A 35 13.30 -18.39 3.55
N ARG A 36 12.56 -17.30 3.35
CA ARG A 36 12.23 -16.71 2.06
C ARG A 36 13.06 -15.47 1.71
N GLY A 37 14.18 -15.26 2.41
CA GLY A 37 15.17 -14.23 2.08
C GLY A 37 14.94 -12.87 2.73
N ILE A 38 13.98 -12.74 3.66
CA ILE A 38 13.78 -11.52 4.45
C ILE A 38 14.53 -11.67 5.78
N GLU A 39 15.80 -11.28 5.79
CA GLU A 39 16.65 -11.39 6.99
C GLU A 39 16.22 -10.42 8.11
N ALA A 40 15.95 -9.17 7.73
CA ALA A 40 15.50 -8.10 8.62
C ALA A 40 14.07 -7.69 8.29
N VAL A 41 13.13 -8.10 9.14
CA VAL A 41 11.72 -7.71 9.05
C VAL A 41 11.55 -6.31 9.63
N ALA A 42 10.78 -5.47 8.94
CA ALA A 42 10.40 -4.14 9.41
C ALA A 42 8.96 -4.12 9.92
N LYS A 43 8.05 -4.82 9.24
CA LYS A 43 6.61 -4.78 9.55
C LYS A 43 5.92 -6.10 9.30
N ILE A 44 4.94 -6.43 10.14
CA ILE A 44 3.97 -7.50 9.93
C ILE A 44 2.57 -6.88 9.90
N THR A 45 1.81 -7.20 8.87
CA THR A 45 0.43 -6.72 8.71
C THR A 45 -0.51 -7.89 8.52
N THR A 46 -1.70 -7.82 9.09
CA THR A 46 -2.83 -8.69 8.71
C THR A 46 -3.93 -7.86 8.06
N TYR A 47 -4.62 -8.44 7.09
CA TYR A 47 -5.63 -7.73 6.30
C TYR A 47 -6.80 -8.64 5.95
N ASN A 48 -7.96 -8.02 5.73
CA ASN A 48 -9.15 -8.72 5.22
C ASN A 48 -9.08 -8.80 3.69
N MET A 49 -9.46 -9.95 3.13
CA MET A 49 -9.56 -10.16 1.68
C MET A 49 -10.97 -9.86 1.20
N LEU A 50 -11.40 -8.61 1.28
CA LEU A 50 -12.77 -8.22 0.93
C LEU A 50 -13.10 -8.53 -0.54
N PRO A 51 -14.38 -8.86 -0.85
CA PRO A 51 -15.53 -8.96 0.06
C PRO A 51 -15.63 -10.31 0.82
N THR A 52 -14.61 -11.16 0.76
CA THR A 52 -14.63 -12.49 1.41
C THR A 52 -14.39 -12.41 2.93
N PRO A 53 -14.77 -13.45 3.72
CA PRO A 53 -14.45 -13.49 5.15
C PRO A 53 -12.98 -13.85 5.45
N PHE A 54 -12.16 -14.08 4.41
CA PHE A 54 -10.80 -14.57 4.54
C PHE A 54 -9.82 -13.46 4.90
N ARG A 55 -8.66 -13.86 5.45
CA ARG A 55 -7.60 -12.94 5.86
C ARG A 55 -6.25 -13.39 5.34
N GLY A 56 -5.36 -12.43 5.16
CA GLY A 56 -3.97 -12.66 4.79
C GLY A 56 -3.00 -12.03 5.78
N ILE A 57 -1.75 -12.47 5.68
CA ILE A 57 -0.62 -11.92 6.43
C ILE A 57 0.38 -11.41 5.39
N THR A 58 0.92 -10.22 5.63
CA THR A 58 2.04 -9.66 4.87
C THR A 58 3.20 -9.40 5.81
N VAL A 59 4.39 -9.85 5.42
CA VAL A 59 5.64 -9.52 6.10
C VAL A 59 6.47 -8.65 5.17
N GLN A 60 6.87 -7.47 5.64
CA GLN A 60 7.70 -6.53 4.91
C GLN A 60 9.11 -6.51 5.50
N GLY A 61 10.11 -6.64 4.64
CA GLY A 61 11.51 -6.41 4.97
C GLY A 61 11.82 -4.93 5.17
N ARG A 62 13.02 -4.63 5.67
CA ARG A 62 13.53 -3.25 5.73
C ARG A 62 13.70 -2.67 4.33
N ASP A 63 13.52 -1.35 4.25
CA ASP A 63 13.73 -0.59 3.02
C ASP A 63 15.21 -0.50 2.67
N ARG A 64 15.50 -0.65 1.37
CA ARG A 64 16.74 -0.26 0.71
C ARG A 64 16.45 0.96 -0.15
N ILE A 65 17.15 2.05 0.12
CA ILE A 65 16.94 3.34 -0.54
C ILE A 65 18.12 3.63 -1.46
N GLU A 66 17.84 3.87 -2.74
CA GLU A 66 18.82 4.25 -3.75
C GLU A 66 18.31 5.49 -4.50
N GLY A 67 18.78 6.66 -4.07
CA GLY A 67 18.29 7.94 -4.59
C GLY A 67 16.81 8.13 -4.30
N ARG A 68 15.98 8.15 -5.35
CA ARG A 68 14.51 8.25 -5.25
C ARG A 68 13.80 6.89 -5.26
N GLU A 69 14.51 5.79 -5.48
CA GLU A 69 13.93 4.45 -5.43
C GLU A 69 14.00 3.91 -4.00
N VAL A 70 12.88 3.36 -3.54
CA VAL A 70 12.79 2.56 -2.31
C VAL A 70 12.38 1.17 -2.71
N SER A 71 13.15 0.17 -2.31
CA SER A 71 12.81 -1.23 -2.54
C SER A 71 12.80 -2.01 -1.24
N HIS A 72 11.89 -2.98 -1.12
CA HIS A 72 11.88 -3.92 -0.02
C HIS A 72 11.31 -5.26 -0.47
N LEU A 73 11.60 -6.31 0.29
CA LEU A 73 10.98 -7.61 0.09
C LEU A 73 9.64 -7.68 0.82
N VAL A 74 8.64 -8.26 0.17
CA VAL A 74 7.33 -8.55 0.74
C VAL A 74 7.06 -10.04 0.60
N LEU A 75 6.68 -10.68 1.71
CA LEU A 75 6.21 -12.05 1.74
C LEU A 75 4.73 -12.06 2.10
N SER A 76 3.91 -12.67 1.24
CA SER A 76 2.52 -13.00 1.58
C SER A 76 2.50 -14.37 2.22
N VAL A 77 1.92 -14.45 3.42
CA VAL A 77 1.79 -15.68 4.21
C VAL A 77 0.31 -16.02 4.36
N SER A 78 0.01 -17.28 4.08
CA SER A 78 -1.30 -17.90 4.22
C SER A 78 -1.39 -18.62 5.55
N TYR A 79 -2.53 -18.52 6.22
CA TYR A 79 -2.84 -19.28 7.43
C TYR A 79 -4.09 -20.11 7.19
N ARG A 80 -4.00 -21.43 7.30
CA ARG A 80 -5.10 -22.39 7.03
C ARG A 80 -6.44 -21.96 7.64
N LYS A 81 -6.42 -21.49 8.89
CA LYS A 81 -7.63 -21.12 9.65
C LYS A 81 -8.32 -19.85 9.14
N TRP A 82 -7.66 -19.08 8.27
CA TRP A 82 -8.15 -17.81 7.74
C TRP A 82 -8.54 -17.87 6.27
N LEU A 83 -8.43 -19.04 5.65
CA LEU A 83 -8.65 -19.22 4.22
C LEU A 83 -9.84 -20.16 3.97
N GLU A 84 -10.17 -20.35 2.69
CA GLU A 84 -11.13 -21.34 2.26
C GLU A 84 -10.75 -22.74 2.77
N PRO A 85 -11.72 -23.59 3.18
CA PRO A 85 -11.44 -24.93 3.70
C PRO A 85 -10.57 -25.79 2.77
N GLU A 86 -10.70 -25.57 1.46
CA GLU A 86 -10.00 -26.31 0.40
C GLU A 86 -8.68 -25.67 -0.02
N ALA A 87 -8.33 -24.50 0.53
CA ALA A 87 -7.08 -23.81 0.22
C ALA A 87 -5.88 -24.69 0.61
N LYS A 88 -4.98 -24.88 -0.35
CA LYS A 88 -3.77 -25.68 -0.20
C LYS A 88 -2.55 -24.89 -0.65
N PRO A 89 -1.37 -25.17 -0.07
CA PRO A 89 -0.12 -24.62 -0.58
C PRO A 89 0.12 -25.04 -2.04
N ALA A 90 0.74 -24.15 -2.81
CA ALA A 90 1.28 -24.50 -4.11
C ALA A 90 2.49 -25.43 -3.96
N LYS A 91 2.89 -26.10 -5.06
CA LYS A 91 3.97 -27.11 -5.07
C LYS A 91 5.29 -26.62 -4.46
N ASP A 92 5.63 -25.35 -4.68
CA ASP A 92 6.91 -24.75 -4.25
C ASP A 92 6.77 -23.88 -2.99
N ASP A 93 5.62 -23.92 -2.32
CA ASP A 93 5.39 -23.15 -1.09
C ASP A 93 6.15 -23.76 0.09
N LEU A 94 6.63 -22.88 0.96
CA LEU A 94 7.25 -23.25 2.23
C LEU A 94 6.10 -23.45 3.21
N VAL A 95 5.98 -24.66 3.75
CA VAL A 95 4.95 -25.01 4.73
C VAL A 95 5.59 -25.20 6.09
N ILE A 96 5.08 -24.52 7.12
CA ILE A 96 5.47 -24.76 8.52
C ILE A 96 4.20 -24.72 9.37
N GLY A 97 3.81 -25.88 9.91
CA GLY A 97 2.54 -26.03 10.62
C GLY A 97 1.35 -25.71 9.71
N ASP A 98 0.44 -24.88 10.20
CA ASP A 98 -0.77 -24.44 9.48
C ASP A 98 -0.53 -23.26 8.52
N PHE A 99 0.71 -22.80 8.39
CA PHE A 99 1.07 -21.66 7.57
C PHE A 99 1.77 -22.12 6.30
N TRP A 100 1.60 -21.36 5.23
CA TRP A 100 2.43 -21.51 4.04
C TRP A 100 2.70 -20.18 3.34
N ALA A 101 3.80 -20.12 2.61
CA ALA A 101 4.18 -18.93 1.87
C ALA A 101 4.95 -19.27 0.58
N GLY A 102 4.64 -18.53 -0.48
CA GLY A 102 5.41 -18.55 -1.72
C GLY A 102 6.76 -17.85 -1.58
N ARG A 103 7.31 -17.37 -2.68
CA ARG A 103 8.56 -16.58 -2.67
C ARG A 103 8.27 -15.15 -2.24
N ALA A 104 9.21 -14.55 -1.51
CA ALA A 104 9.17 -13.11 -1.29
C ALA A 104 9.36 -12.38 -2.63
N ARG A 105 8.62 -11.30 -2.83
CA ARG A 105 8.71 -10.45 -4.02
C ARG A 105 9.37 -9.13 -3.67
N VAL A 106 10.14 -8.58 -4.61
CA VAL A 106 10.65 -7.20 -4.49
C VAL A 106 9.52 -6.25 -4.85
N VAL A 107 9.21 -5.34 -3.94
CA VAL A 107 8.32 -4.20 -4.19
C VAL A 107 9.18 -2.96 -4.30
N LYS A 108 8.96 -2.22 -5.38
CA LYS A 108 9.61 -0.92 -5.64
C LYS A 108 8.61 0.20 -5.47
N LYS A 109 9.09 1.30 -4.89
CA LYS A 109 8.39 2.55 -4.71
C LYS A 109 9.29 3.70 -5.12
N THR A 110 8.69 4.83 -5.43
CA THR A 110 9.39 6.07 -5.75
C THR A 110 9.06 7.12 -4.70
N ILE A 111 10.10 7.82 -4.24
CA ILE A 111 9.96 8.99 -3.37
C ILE A 111 9.66 10.22 -4.24
N LEU A 112 8.53 10.85 -3.95
CA LEU A 112 8.20 12.21 -4.38
C LEU A 112 8.44 13.17 -3.22
N ARG A 113 8.82 14.41 -3.53
CA ARG A 113 9.01 15.48 -2.56
C ARG A 113 8.07 16.63 -2.84
N HIS A 114 7.46 17.15 -1.79
CA HIS A 114 6.77 18.44 -1.80
C HIS A 114 7.13 19.20 -0.54
N SER A 115 7.64 20.42 -0.67
CA SER A 115 8.15 21.20 0.45
C SER A 115 9.19 20.42 1.28
N ASN A 116 8.88 20.10 2.53
CA ASN A 116 9.75 19.33 3.44
C ASN A 116 9.28 17.87 3.62
N ASP A 117 8.22 17.46 2.93
CA ASP A 117 7.61 16.15 3.09
C ASP A 117 8.04 15.19 1.97
N GLU A 118 8.21 13.92 2.34
CA GLU A 118 8.49 12.82 1.41
C GLU A 118 7.29 11.88 1.32
N PHE A 119 6.86 11.60 0.09
CA PHE A 119 5.73 10.73 -0.21
C PHE A 119 6.23 9.51 -0.99
N ARG A 120 5.76 8.32 -0.61
CA ARG A 120 6.16 7.07 -1.28
C ARG A 120 5.00 6.52 -2.11
N ILE A 121 5.19 6.49 -3.42
CA ILE A 121 4.21 5.99 -4.38
C ILE A 121 4.70 4.72 -5.07
N ALA A 122 3.80 3.99 -5.74
CA ALA A 122 4.21 2.99 -6.72
C ALA A 122 5.04 3.65 -7.83
N THR A 123 5.94 2.88 -8.46
CA THR A 123 6.78 3.38 -9.56
C THR A 123 5.92 4.03 -10.66
N PRO A 124 6.16 5.31 -11.00
CA PRO A 124 5.41 6.00 -12.03
C PRO A 124 5.47 5.30 -13.40
N ARG A 125 4.37 5.33 -14.14
CA ARG A 125 4.27 4.73 -15.48
C ARG A 125 4.01 5.78 -16.54
N GLY A 126 4.89 5.87 -17.54
CA GLY A 126 4.71 6.79 -18.68
C GLY A 126 4.84 8.28 -18.34
N ILE A 127 5.34 8.62 -17.15
CA ILE A 127 5.44 9.99 -16.64
C ILE A 127 6.75 10.14 -15.84
N SER A 128 7.36 11.32 -15.89
CA SER A 128 8.58 11.60 -15.11
C SER A 128 8.25 11.94 -13.66
N VAL A 129 9.23 11.77 -12.78
CA VAL A 129 9.08 12.04 -11.34
C VAL A 129 8.81 13.53 -11.09
N GLU A 130 9.41 14.42 -11.88
CA GLU A 130 9.25 15.87 -11.78
C GLU A 130 7.82 16.30 -12.12
N VAL A 131 7.21 15.65 -13.13
CA VAL A 131 5.80 15.90 -13.45
C VAL A 131 4.91 15.36 -12.34
N CYS A 132 5.21 14.18 -11.76
CA CYS A 132 4.48 13.68 -10.59
C CYS A 132 4.55 14.65 -9.41
N GLU A 133 5.72 15.21 -9.10
CA GLU A 133 5.90 16.20 -8.03
C GLU A 133 5.15 17.50 -8.32
N SER A 134 5.14 17.96 -9.57
CA SER A 134 4.35 19.14 -9.97
C SER A 134 2.85 18.92 -9.81
N VAL A 135 2.34 17.75 -10.21
CA VAL A 135 0.93 17.37 -10.02
C VAL A 135 0.61 17.24 -8.53
N LEU A 136 1.46 16.55 -7.77
CA LEU A 136 1.32 16.38 -6.32
C LEU A 136 1.25 17.74 -5.61
N ALA A 137 2.15 18.66 -5.94
CA ALA A 137 2.17 20.01 -5.36
C ALA A 137 0.86 20.75 -5.64
N ASN A 138 0.38 20.76 -6.89
CA ASN A 138 -0.87 21.42 -7.23
C ASN A 138 -2.08 20.81 -6.48
N LEU A 139 -2.12 19.48 -6.34
CA LEU A 139 -3.19 18.81 -5.60
C LEU A 139 -3.15 19.13 -4.10
N LEU A 140 -1.97 19.07 -3.47
CA LEU A 140 -1.78 19.38 -2.05
C LEU A 140 -2.07 20.85 -1.72
N ASP A 141 -1.70 21.76 -2.63
CA ASP A 141 -1.92 23.20 -2.46
C ASP A 141 -3.36 23.63 -2.82
N GLY A 142 -4.23 22.70 -3.25
CA GLY A 142 -5.59 23.01 -3.70
C GLY A 142 -5.65 23.79 -5.02
N ARG A 143 -4.56 23.80 -5.79
CA ARG A 143 -4.43 24.50 -7.08
C ARG A 143 -4.91 23.63 -8.24
N PHE A 144 -6.19 23.32 -8.23
CA PHE A 144 -6.84 22.57 -9.30
C PHE A 144 -8.28 23.02 -9.49
N THR A 145 -8.84 22.68 -10.65
CA THR A 145 -10.26 22.87 -10.95
C THR A 145 -10.95 21.54 -11.19
N LEU A 146 -12.22 21.46 -10.84
CA LEU A 146 -13.05 20.28 -11.09
C LEU A 146 -13.71 20.39 -12.46
N GLY A 147 -13.61 19.32 -13.25
CA GLY A 147 -14.40 19.15 -14.46
C GLY A 147 -15.88 18.90 -14.13
N PRO A 148 -16.77 19.06 -15.12
CA PRO A 148 -18.22 18.96 -14.91
C PRO A 148 -18.70 17.57 -14.47
N ALA A 149 -17.89 16.52 -14.67
CA ALA A 149 -18.20 15.16 -14.27
C ALA A 149 -17.71 14.79 -12.87
N VAL A 150 -17.14 15.75 -12.11
CA VAL A 150 -16.59 15.49 -10.78
C VAL A 150 -17.46 16.13 -9.70
N GLU A 151 -17.96 15.30 -8.79
CA GLU A 151 -18.74 15.77 -7.64
C GLU A 151 -17.81 16.25 -6.51
N GLU A 152 -17.98 17.50 -6.09
CA GLU A 152 -17.12 18.12 -5.05
C GLU A 152 -17.11 17.33 -3.74
N LYS A 153 -18.24 16.69 -3.36
CA LYS A 153 -18.33 15.88 -2.15
C LYS A 153 -17.32 14.72 -2.14
N MET A 154 -17.02 14.10 -3.28
CA MET A 154 -16.05 13.00 -3.37
C MET A 154 -14.64 13.49 -3.01
N MET A 155 -14.30 14.73 -3.36
CA MET A 155 -13.00 15.33 -3.06
C MET A 155 -12.77 15.54 -1.56
N ARG A 156 -13.85 15.60 -0.76
CA ARG A 156 -13.75 15.70 0.69
C ARG A 156 -13.35 14.38 1.35
N GLU A 157 -13.53 13.27 0.65
CA GLU A 157 -13.24 11.91 1.14
C GLU A 157 -11.82 11.44 0.75
N VAL A 158 -11.20 12.11 -0.23
CA VAL A 158 -9.82 11.86 -0.65
C VAL A 158 -8.85 12.22 0.47
N ASP A 159 -7.99 11.28 0.85
CA ASP A 159 -6.86 11.54 1.74
C ASP A 159 -5.65 12.01 0.91
N TRP A 160 -5.59 13.33 0.71
CA TRP A 160 -4.52 13.99 -0.04
C TRP A 160 -3.11 13.73 0.53
N SER A 161 -2.99 13.38 1.81
CA SER A 161 -1.71 13.04 2.43
C SER A 161 -1.19 11.64 2.06
N LYS A 162 -2.01 10.82 1.38
CA LYS A 162 -1.69 9.43 1.02
C LYS A 162 -1.77 9.19 -0.48
N PRO A 163 -0.86 9.80 -1.28
CA PRO A 163 -0.73 9.44 -2.68
C PRO A 163 -0.28 7.97 -2.79
N LEU A 164 -0.90 7.23 -3.71
CA LEU A 164 -0.64 5.81 -3.93
C LEU A 164 0.16 5.57 -5.20
N HIS A 165 -0.20 6.24 -6.29
CA HIS A 165 0.47 6.10 -7.57
C HIS A 165 0.24 7.32 -8.46
N PHE A 166 1.13 7.48 -9.45
CA PHE A 166 0.95 8.41 -10.56
C PHE A 166 1.29 7.68 -11.86
N GLY A 167 0.61 8.04 -12.94
CA GLY A 167 0.91 7.53 -14.27
C GLY A 167 0.38 8.46 -15.34
N LYS A 168 0.78 8.23 -16.57
CA LYS A 168 0.21 8.92 -17.73
C LYS A 168 -0.18 7.89 -18.78
N ARG A 169 -1.39 8.06 -19.30
CA ARG A 169 -1.87 7.33 -20.47
C ARG A 169 -2.47 8.36 -21.42
N GLU A 170 -1.95 8.39 -22.65
CA GLU A 170 -2.33 9.39 -23.64
C GLU A 170 -2.14 10.81 -23.07
N ASP A 171 -3.19 11.62 -23.06
CA ASP A 171 -3.14 13.01 -22.58
C ASP A 171 -3.58 13.18 -21.11
N LEU A 172 -3.87 12.09 -20.41
CA LEU A 172 -4.34 12.10 -19.04
C LEU A 172 -3.29 11.57 -18.07
N VAL A 173 -3.11 12.30 -16.98
CA VAL A 173 -2.39 11.85 -15.80
C VAL A 173 -3.39 11.14 -14.88
N SER A 174 -3.09 9.91 -14.50
CA SER A 174 -3.79 9.19 -13.44
C SER A 174 -3.04 9.41 -12.12
N ALA A 175 -3.76 9.81 -11.08
CA ALA A 175 -3.21 9.99 -9.74
C ALA A 175 -4.12 9.30 -8.71
N GLY A 176 -3.60 8.27 -8.05
CA GLY A 176 -4.35 7.52 -7.06
C GLY A 176 -4.10 7.99 -5.64
N TYR A 177 -5.16 8.06 -4.83
CA TYR A 177 -5.11 8.49 -3.43
C TYR A 177 -5.95 7.59 -2.54
N GLY A 178 -5.52 7.39 -1.29
CA GLY A 178 -6.31 6.65 -0.31
C GLY A 178 -7.61 7.38 0.08
N HIS A 179 -8.59 6.62 0.57
CA HIS A 179 -9.74 7.18 1.26
C HIS A 179 -9.36 7.57 2.71
N LYS A 180 -9.98 8.63 3.27
CA LYS A 180 -9.76 9.05 4.68
C LYS A 180 -10.16 7.96 5.67
N ASP A 181 -11.33 7.36 5.46
CA ASP A 181 -11.79 6.21 6.24
C ASP A 181 -11.05 4.93 5.87
N LYS A 182 -10.61 4.19 6.89
CA LYS A 182 -9.91 2.92 6.73
C LYS A 182 -10.83 1.87 6.11
N GLY A 183 -10.34 1.16 5.09
CA GLY A 183 -11.07 0.09 4.44
C GLY A 183 -12.04 0.54 3.34
N SER A 184 -12.25 1.84 3.17
CA SER A 184 -13.13 2.41 2.13
C SER A 184 -12.49 2.52 0.74
N GLY A 185 -11.35 1.85 0.55
CA GLY A 185 -10.67 1.77 -0.73
C GLY A 185 -9.83 2.99 -1.09
N PHE A 186 -9.79 3.30 -2.39
CA PHE A 186 -8.98 4.39 -2.93
C PHE A 186 -9.69 5.07 -4.12
N PHE A 187 -9.25 6.28 -4.40
CA PHE A 187 -9.67 7.07 -5.56
C PHE A 187 -8.59 7.05 -6.63
N ASP A 188 -8.99 7.04 -7.89
CA ASP A 188 -8.13 7.29 -9.04
C ASP A 188 -8.64 8.53 -9.78
N LEU A 189 -7.83 9.58 -9.78
CA LEU A 189 -8.13 10.87 -10.39
C LEU A 189 -7.59 10.90 -11.81
N GLN A 190 -8.45 11.23 -12.78
CA GLN A 190 -8.04 11.47 -14.17
C GLN A 190 -7.85 12.97 -14.37
N ILE A 191 -6.61 13.37 -14.64
CA ILE A 191 -6.17 14.75 -14.60
C ILE A 191 -5.67 15.16 -15.98
N ARG A 192 -6.21 16.27 -16.49
CA ARG A 192 -5.67 16.95 -17.66
C ARG A 192 -4.82 18.14 -17.24
N ILE A 193 -3.62 18.23 -17.81
CA ILE A 193 -2.70 19.35 -17.62
C ILE A 193 -2.78 20.23 -18.88
N ARG A 194 -3.09 21.53 -18.71
CA ARG A 194 -3.09 22.52 -19.79
C ARG A 194 -2.25 23.73 -19.38
N GLY A 195 -1.00 23.76 -19.81
CA GLY A 195 -0.03 24.73 -19.30
C GLY A 195 0.16 24.52 -17.80
N GLU A 196 -0.14 25.54 -17.00
CA GLU A 196 -0.08 25.48 -15.53
C GLU A 196 -1.40 25.02 -14.90
N ALA A 197 -2.50 24.93 -15.67
CA ALA A 197 -3.79 24.53 -15.13
C ALA A 197 -3.89 23.00 -14.97
N LEU A 198 -4.32 22.57 -13.78
CA LEU A 198 -4.65 21.19 -13.45
C LEU A 198 -6.17 21.04 -13.36
N ILE A 199 -6.74 20.21 -14.24
CA ILE A 199 -8.18 19.95 -14.28
C ILE A 199 -8.41 18.48 -13.96
N ILE A 200 -9.15 18.19 -12.89
CA ILE A 200 -9.61 16.83 -12.57
C ILE A 200 -10.86 16.57 -13.43
N GLU A 201 -10.73 15.77 -14.48
CA GLU A 201 -11.82 15.51 -15.42
C GLU A 201 -12.78 14.44 -14.90
N GLN A 202 -12.23 13.42 -14.25
CA GLN A 202 -12.99 12.28 -13.72
C GLN A 202 -12.37 11.75 -12.44
N VAL A 203 -13.18 11.07 -11.65
CA VAL A 203 -12.78 10.43 -10.40
C VAL A 203 -13.44 9.05 -10.35
N PHE A 204 -12.62 8.01 -10.24
CA PHE A 204 -13.09 6.66 -10.00
C PHE A 204 -12.84 6.30 -8.55
N GLN A 205 -13.81 5.67 -7.90
CA GLN A 205 -13.62 5.09 -6.58
C GLN A 205 -13.61 3.57 -6.70
N ALA A 206 -12.55 2.94 -6.20
CA ALA A 206 -12.44 1.50 -6.08
C ALA A 206 -12.60 1.13 -4.61
N ILE A 207 -13.72 0.47 -4.29
CA ILE A 207 -14.00 -0.08 -2.95
C ILE A 207 -13.60 -1.56 -2.97
N PRO A 208 -12.72 -2.03 -2.07
CA PRO A 208 -12.35 -3.43 -1.94
C PRO A 208 -13.48 -4.30 -1.41
#